data_AF-A0A0P6XP68-F1
#
_entry.id   AF-A0A0P6XP68-F1
#
_cell.length_a   1.000
_cell.length_b   1.000
_cell.length_c   1.000
_cell.angle_alpha   90.00
_cell.angle_beta   90.00
_cell.angle_gamma   90.00
#
_symmetry.space_group_name_H-M   'P 1'
#
loop_
_entity.id
_entity.type
_entity.pdbx_description
1 polymer ?
#
loop_
_entity_poly.entity_id
_entity_poly.type
_entity_poly.pdbx_seq_one_letter_code
_entity_poly.pdbx_strand_id
1 'polypeptide(L)'
;MKKKFVTAAVLMSIAVLVLAACAPAAQPAAETQPPAASQPPAAEEPTQPPAASQPPVAEEPAPTQAMPEPTAAQMEEPAAAEIDVEALIIEKVAGNHDVERIFNAVKTREEWEETLDRMIGYGAQISEEEKQIMIDYLLSRQP
;
A
#
# COMPACT_ATOMS: atom_id res chain seq x y z
N MET A 1 -43.08 -17.90 -14.06
CA MET A 1 -43.47 -16.82 -15.00
C MET A 1 -42.77 -15.48 -14.74
N LYS A 2 -42.55 -15.06 -13.47
CA LYS A 2 -41.84 -13.80 -13.15
C LYS A 2 -40.39 -13.72 -13.67
N LYS A 3 -39.60 -14.80 -13.55
CA LYS A 3 -38.20 -14.80 -14.03
C LYS A 3 -38.08 -14.58 -15.55
N LYS A 4 -38.94 -15.23 -16.36
CA LYS A 4 -38.98 -15.06 -17.82
C LYS A 4 -39.47 -13.66 -18.25
N PHE A 5 -40.35 -13.05 -17.45
CA PHE A 5 -40.80 -11.66 -17.64
C PHE A 5 -39.69 -10.65 -17.37
N VAL A 6 -38.87 -10.88 -16.34
CA VAL A 6 -37.70 -10.05 -16.01
C VAL A 6 -36.61 -10.18 -17.09
N THR A 7 -36.34 -11.39 -17.60
CA THR A 7 -35.36 -11.58 -18.69
C THR A 7 -35.82 -10.92 -20.00
N ALA A 8 -37.12 -10.98 -20.32
CA ALA A 8 -37.67 -10.32 -21.49
C ALA A 8 -37.65 -8.78 -21.37
N ALA A 9 -37.93 -8.24 -20.19
CA ALA A 9 -37.87 -6.80 -19.94
C ALA A 9 -36.43 -6.25 -20.05
N VAL A 10 -35.44 -6.97 -19.50
CA VAL A 10 -34.02 -6.57 -19.57
C VAL A 10 -33.50 -6.60 -21.01
N LEU A 11 -33.86 -7.62 -21.81
CA LEU A 11 -33.46 -7.69 -23.22
C LEU A 11 -34.09 -6.58 -24.07
N MET A 12 -35.33 -6.18 -23.76
CA MET A 12 -36.01 -5.09 -24.46
C MET A 12 -35.41 -3.71 -24.09
N SER A 13 -34.97 -3.52 -22.84
CA SER A 13 -34.25 -2.30 -22.42
C SER A 13 -32.88 -2.15 -23.07
N ILE A 14 -32.15 -3.26 -23.29
CA ILE A 14 -30.86 -3.25 -23.98
C ILE A 14 -31.02 -2.88 -25.47
N ALA A 15 -32.10 -3.32 -26.12
CA ALA A 15 -32.36 -3.00 -27.53
C ALA A 15 -32.69 -1.52 -27.79
N VAL A 16 -33.28 -0.81 -26.82
CA VAL A 16 -33.62 0.62 -26.94
C VAL A 16 -32.38 1.52 -26.79
N LEU A 17 -31.36 1.08 -26.05
CA LEU A 17 -30.12 1.84 -25.82
C LEU A 17 -29.18 1.90 -27.04
N VAL A 18 -29.33 1.01 -28.02
CA VAL A 18 -28.43 0.94 -29.20
C VAL A 18 -28.80 1.94 -30.30
N LEU A 19 -30.01 2.52 -30.28
CA LEU A 19 -30.50 3.42 -31.35
C LEU A 19 -30.21 4.92 -31.13
N ALA A 20 -29.53 5.31 -30.05
CA ALA A 20 -29.29 6.72 -29.70
C ALA A 20 -27.84 7.22 -29.93
N ALA A 21 -27.04 6.52 -30.75
CA ALA A 21 -25.60 6.82 -30.93
C ALA A 21 -25.23 7.44 -32.30
N CYS A 22 -26.17 8.12 -32.97
CA CYS A 22 -25.85 8.96 -34.14
C CYS A 22 -26.21 10.42 -33.85
N ALA A 23 -25.36 11.11 -33.10
CA ALA A 23 -25.31 12.57 -33.06
C ALA A 23 -23.85 13.01 -33.27
N PRO A 24 -23.53 13.78 -34.32
CA PRO A 24 -22.20 14.35 -34.45
C PRO A 24 -22.06 15.51 -33.45
N ALA A 25 -21.18 15.33 -32.46
CA ALA A 25 -20.80 16.40 -31.54
C ALA A 25 -19.91 17.42 -32.26
N ALA A 26 -20.44 18.64 -32.42
CA ALA A 26 -19.64 19.80 -32.81
C ALA A 26 -18.64 20.12 -31.70
N GLN A 27 -17.37 20.24 -32.06
CA GLN A 27 -16.27 20.58 -31.15
C GLN A 27 -16.32 22.07 -30.80
N PRO A 28 -16.20 22.46 -29.52
CA PRO A 28 -15.79 23.81 -29.17
C PRO A 28 -14.28 23.94 -29.40
N ALA A 29 -13.92 25.01 -30.08
CA ALA A 29 -12.56 25.43 -30.38
C ALA A 29 -11.74 25.67 -29.10
N ALA A 30 -10.43 25.46 -29.25
CA ALA A 30 -9.41 25.86 -28.31
C ALA A 30 -9.54 27.34 -27.92
N GLU A 31 -9.58 27.62 -26.61
CA GLU A 31 -9.25 28.93 -26.07
C GLU A 31 -7.99 28.83 -25.22
N THR A 32 -6.92 29.27 -25.85
CA THR A 32 -5.63 29.64 -25.27
C THR A 32 -5.81 30.83 -24.33
N GLN A 33 -5.48 30.70 -23.03
CA GLN A 33 -5.10 31.85 -22.21
C GLN A 33 -3.91 31.54 -21.26
N PRO A 34 -2.97 32.49 -21.08
CA PRO A 34 -1.62 32.30 -20.53
C PRO A 34 -1.55 32.24 -18.99
N PRO A 35 -0.41 31.79 -18.41
CA PRO A 35 -0.18 31.84 -16.97
C PRO A 35 0.04 33.29 -16.51
N ALA A 36 -0.78 33.74 -15.56
CA ALA A 36 -0.64 35.02 -14.90
C ALA A 36 -0.21 34.83 -13.43
N ALA A 37 0.79 35.63 -13.06
CA ALA A 37 1.13 36.10 -11.72
C ALA A 37 1.88 35.13 -10.77
N SER A 38 3.20 35.30 -10.79
CA SER A 38 4.14 34.96 -9.72
C SER A 38 4.12 35.99 -8.57
N GLN A 39 4.31 35.47 -7.34
CA GLN A 39 4.81 36.11 -6.08
C GLN A 39 3.82 36.96 -5.25
N PRO A 40 3.77 36.81 -3.89
CA PRO A 40 4.84 37.15 -2.90
C PRO A 40 5.11 36.01 -1.86
N PRO A 41 6.00 36.12 -0.83
CA PRO A 41 6.48 37.34 -0.15
C PRO A 41 8.01 37.49 0.06
N ALA A 42 8.35 38.74 0.37
CA ALA A 42 9.65 39.22 0.79
C ALA A 42 9.97 38.85 2.25
N ALA A 43 11.26 38.57 2.46
CA ALA A 43 12.13 38.93 3.59
C ALA A 43 11.55 38.94 5.02
N GLU A 44 12.19 38.21 5.94
CA GLU A 44 13.05 38.80 6.98
C GLU A 44 14.16 37.81 7.37
N GLU A 45 15.35 38.35 7.63
CA GLU A 45 16.63 37.72 7.97
C GLU A 45 16.83 37.75 9.52
N PRO A 46 18.05 37.60 10.04
CA PRO A 46 18.70 36.42 10.62
C PRO A 46 18.50 36.27 12.15
N THR A 47 18.79 35.08 12.70
CA THR A 47 19.37 35.02 14.06
C THR A 47 20.34 33.84 14.17
N GLN A 48 21.60 34.19 14.41
CA GLN A 48 22.75 33.32 14.63
C GLN A 48 22.69 32.58 15.98
N PRO A 49 23.51 31.52 16.15
CA PRO A 49 23.52 30.64 17.31
C PRO A 49 24.41 31.17 18.46
N PRO A 50 24.24 30.60 19.66
CA PRO A 50 25.37 30.14 20.48
C PRO A 50 25.02 28.81 21.17
N ALA A 51 25.90 28.01 21.76
CA ALA A 51 27.34 27.86 21.77
C ALA A 51 27.60 26.51 22.48
N ALA A 52 28.76 25.94 22.21
CA ALA A 52 29.41 24.78 22.80
C ALA A 52 29.17 24.51 24.31
N SER A 53 29.26 23.21 24.69
CA SER A 53 30.14 22.67 25.76
C SER A 53 29.88 21.17 25.96
N GLN A 54 30.62 20.31 25.28
CA GLN A 54 31.77 19.51 25.76
C GLN A 54 31.42 18.20 26.54
N PRO A 55 32.11 17.08 26.23
CA PRO A 55 32.06 15.81 26.97
C PRO A 55 33.00 15.88 28.19
N PRO A 56 32.81 15.08 29.26
CA PRO A 56 33.48 13.77 29.37
C PRO A 56 32.54 12.73 30.06
N VAL A 57 32.79 11.43 30.07
CA VAL A 57 33.71 10.74 30.98
C VAL A 57 33.94 9.33 30.43
N ALA A 58 35.21 8.98 30.31
CA ALA A 58 35.69 7.62 30.15
C ALA A 58 35.57 6.88 31.48
N GLU A 59 35.13 5.63 31.45
CA GLU A 59 35.64 4.60 32.35
C GLU A 59 35.59 3.24 31.63
N GLU A 60 36.79 2.74 31.35
CA GLU A 60 37.16 1.37 30.99
C GLU A 60 37.29 0.54 32.31
N PRO A 61 37.64 -0.76 32.30
CA PRO A 61 36.77 -1.93 32.20
C PRO A 61 36.73 -2.81 33.50
N ALA A 62 35.96 -3.90 33.40
CA ALA A 62 36.07 -5.19 34.13
C ALA A 62 35.51 -5.25 35.58
N PRO A 63 34.90 -6.38 36.04
CA PRO A 63 35.35 -7.75 35.75
C PRO A 63 34.27 -8.76 35.32
N THR A 64 34.76 -9.68 34.50
CA THR A 64 34.36 -11.09 34.39
C THR A 64 33.90 -11.66 35.73
N GLN A 65 32.63 -12.08 35.80
CA GLN A 65 32.21 -13.17 36.66
C GLN A 65 31.85 -14.36 35.77
N ALA A 66 32.67 -15.40 35.89
CA ALA A 66 32.47 -16.68 35.26
C ALA A 66 31.35 -17.44 35.98
N MET A 67 30.37 -17.89 35.18
CA MET A 67 29.55 -19.11 35.30
C MET A 67 28.73 -19.31 36.60
N PRO A 68 27.48 -19.74 36.43
CA PRO A 68 27.28 -21.17 36.28
C PRO A 68 26.76 -21.54 34.89
N GLU A 69 27.20 -22.68 34.35
CA GLU A 69 26.42 -23.42 33.36
C GLU A 69 25.15 -23.95 34.03
N PRO A 70 23.95 -23.60 33.53
CA PRO A 70 22.84 -24.51 33.56
C PRO A 70 22.83 -25.24 32.23
N THR A 71 23.11 -26.53 32.31
CA THR A 71 22.37 -27.59 31.65
C THR A 71 21.93 -27.36 30.20
N ALA A 72 22.41 -28.25 29.33
CA ALA A 72 21.80 -28.53 28.05
C ALA A 72 20.27 -28.70 28.20
N ALA A 73 19.53 -27.63 27.90
CA ALA A 73 18.13 -27.65 27.60
C ALA A 73 18.04 -27.05 26.20
N GLN A 74 17.95 -27.96 25.23
CA GLN A 74 17.36 -27.79 23.90
C GLN A 74 17.35 -26.35 23.40
N MET A 75 18.22 -26.07 22.42
CA MET A 75 18.00 -24.99 21.47
C MET A 75 16.66 -25.24 20.78
N GLU A 76 15.57 -24.81 21.39
CA GLU A 76 14.49 -24.21 20.62
C GLU A 76 15.12 -22.96 20.02
N GLU A 77 15.36 -23.03 18.70
CA GLU A 77 15.50 -21.89 17.82
C GLU A 77 14.58 -20.78 18.33
N PRO A 78 15.09 -19.55 18.57
CA PRO A 78 14.18 -18.46 18.88
C PRO A 78 13.26 -18.40 17.67
N ALA A 79 11.99 -18.77 17.85
CA ALA A 79 10.96 -18.56 16.85
C ALA A 79 10.99 -17.06 16.57
N ALA A 80 11.74 -16.67 15.53
CA ALA A 80 11.60 -15.40 14.87
C ALA A 80 10.10 -15.29 14.68
N ALA A 81 9.47 -14.30 15.31
CA ALA A 81 8.02 -14.19 15.33
C ALA A 81 7.51 -14.44 13.91
N GLU A 82 6.98 -15.63 13.66
CA GLU A 82 6.60 -16.01 12.31
C GLU A 82 5.37 -15.17 12.03
N ILE A 83 5.58 -14.08 11.30
CA ILE A 83 4.50 -13.20 10.90
C ILE A 83 3.59 -14.08 10.06
N ASP A 84 2.38 -14.32 10.55
CA ASP A 84 1.34 -14.95 9.75
C ASP A 84 0.95 -13.97 8.64
N VAL A 85 1.65 -14.07 7.51
CA VAL A 85 1.45 -13.19 6.35
C VAL A 85 0.05 -13.37 5.77
N GLU A 86 -0.55 -14.55 5.92
CA GLU A 86 -1.94 -14.78 5.52
C GLU A 86 -2.90 -13.92 6.34
N ALA A 87 -2.76 -13.98 7.68
CA ALA A 87 -3.56 -13.19 8.59
C ALA A 87 -3.32 -11.68 8.38
N LEU A 88 -2.07 -11.26 8.14
CA LEU A 88 -1.73 -9.88 7.80
C LEU A 88 -2.49 -9.41 6.55
N ILE A 89 -2.47 -10.19 5.46
CA ILE A 89 -3.18 -9.83 4.23
C ILE A 89 -4.67 -9.71 4.50
N ILE A 90 -5.26 -10.70 5.19
CA ILE A 90 -6.68 -10.69 5.54
C ILE A 90 -7.02 -9.43 6.34
N GLU A 91 -6.26 -9.10 7.38
CA GLU A 91 -6.48 -7.91 8.21
C GLU A 91 -6.47 -6.62 7.38
N LYS A 92 -5.49 -6.46 6.49
CA LYS A 92 -5.30 -5.22 5.73
C LYS A 92 -6.32 -5.02 4.61
N VAL A 93 -6.81 -6.10 4.01
CA VAL A 93 -7.65 -6.03 2.80
C VAL A 93 -9.12 -6.38 3.04
N ALA A 94 -9.43 -7.10 4.13
CA ALA A 94 -10.80 -7.49 4.43
C ALA A 94 -11.71 -6.25 4.61
N GLY A 95 -12.94 -6.36 4.12
CA GLY A 95 -13.93 -5.30 4.15
C GLY A 95 -13.85 -4.31 2.98
N ASN A 96 -12.71 -4.21 2.29
CA ASN A 96 -12.55 -3.38 1.09
C ASN A 96 -12.38 -4.21 -0.18
N HIS A 97 -11.79 -5.40 -0.06
CA HIS A 97 -11.53 -6.30 -1.16
C HIS A 97 -11.98 -7.73 -0.85
N ASP A 98 -12.21 -8.48 -1.92
CA ASP A 98 -12.48 -9.90 -1.86
C ASP A 98 -11.15 -10.66 -1.70
N VAL A 99 -10.99 -11.35 -0.58
CA VAL A 99 -9.74 -12.05 -0.22
C VAL A 99 -9.48 -13.23 -1.17
N GLU A 100 -10.53 -13.98 -1.53
CA GLU A 100 -10.38 -15.12 -2.44
C GLU A 100 -9.85 -14.67 -3.81
N ARG A 101 -10.35 -13.56 -4.33
CA ARG A 101 -9.84 -12.96 -5.58
C ARG A 101 -8.37 -12.55 -5.47
N ILE A 102 -7.92 -12.06 -4.32
CA ILE A 102 -6.51 -11.69 -4.11
C ILE A 102 -5.64 -12.95 -4.12
N PHE A 103 -6.02 -14.00 -3.38
CA PHE A 103 -5.23 -15.23 -3.29
C PHE A 103 -5.21 -16.05 -4.59
N ASN A 104 -6.20 -15.88 -5.47
CA ASN A 104 -6.23 -16.54 -6.78
C ASN A 104 -5.66 -15.68 -7.92
N ALA A 105 -5.16 -14.47 -7.63
CA ALA A 105 -4.61 -13.61 -8.66
C ALA A 105 -3.19 -14.06 -9.07
N VAL A 106 -2.99 -14.22 -10.38
CA VAL A 106 -1.67 -14.43 -10.98
C VAL A 106 -1.15 -13.10 -11.50
N LYS A 107 -0.07 -12.62 -10.92
CA LYS A 107 0.53 -11.30 -11.17
C LYS A 107 2.04 -11.36 -11.00
N THR A 108 2.79 -10.59 -11.78
CA THR A 108 4.23 -10.41 -11.52
C THR A 108 4.46 -9.62 -10.23
N ARG A 109 5.72 -9.56 -9.78
CA ARG A 109 6.10 -8.72 -8.63
C ARG A 109 5.71 -7.27 -8.88
N GLU A 110 6.07 -6.74 -10.02
CA GLU A 110 5.84 -5.34 -10.42
C GLU A 110 4.34 -5.04 -10.45
N GLU A 111 3.53 -5.97 -10.98
CA GLU A 111 2.07 -5.82 -11.01
C GLU A 111 1.45 -5.84 -9.61
N TRP A 112 2.04 -6.56 -8.65
CA TRP A 112 1.62 -6.53 -7.25
C TRP A 112 2.05 -5.24 -6.55
N GLU A 113 3.27 -4.77 -6.79
CA GLU A 113 3.77 -3.48 -6.29
C GLU A 113 2.82 -2.35 -6.71
N GLU A 114 2.52 -2.23 -8.01
CA GLU A 114 1.59 -1.23 -8.51
C GLU A 114 0.18 -1.35 -7.89
N THR A 115 -0.28 -2.58 -7.66
CA THR A 115 -1.60 -2.83 -7.07
C THR A 115 -1.65 -2.36 -5.61
N LEU A 116 -0.66 -2.73 -4.80
CA LEU A 116 -0.58 -2.37 -3.39
C LEU A 116 -0.28 -0.88 -3.22
N ASP A 117 0.55 -0.28 -4.07
CA ASP A 117 0.81 1.16 -4.05
C ASP A 117 -0.45 1.96 -4.34
N ARG A 118 -1.30 1.50 -5.28
CA ARG A 118 -2.61 2.12 -5.51
C ARG A 118 -3.53 1.99 -4.30
N MET A 119 -3.52 0.85 -3.61
CA MET A 119 -4.30 0.67 -2.38
C MET A 119 -3.82 1.62 -1.27
N ILE A 120 -2.51 1.75 -1.08
CA ILE A 120 -1.90 2.70 -0.13
C ILE A 120 -2.29 4.14 -0.51
N GLY A 121 -2.24 4.49 -1.79
CA GLY A 121 -2.70 5.78 -2.31
C GLY A 121 -4.19 6.07 -2.07
N TYR A 122 -5.01 5.03 -1.96
CA TYR A 122 -6.43 5.13 -1.57
C TYR A 122 -6.66 5.09 -0.05
N GLY A 123 -5.60 4.98 0.76
CA GLY A 123 -5.66 5.02 2.22
C GLY A 123 -5.51 3.67 2.92
N ALA A 124 -5.09 2.62 2.22
CA ALA A 124 -4.74 1.36 2.88
C ALA A 124 -3.53 1.58 3.81
N GLN A 125 -3.64 1.10 5.05
CA GLN A 125 -2.59 1.22 6.06
C GLN A 125 -1.61 0.04 5.96
N ILE A 126 -0.86 0.00 4.85
CA ILE A 126 0.15 -1.03 4.58
C ILE A 126 1.51 -0.33 4.57
N SER A 127 2.43 -0.76 5.43
CA SER A 127 3.81 -0.25 5.44
C SER A 127 4.61 -0.79 4.24
N GLU A 128 5.74 -0.17 3.90
CA GLU A 128 6.60 -0.67 2.83
C GLU A 128 7.13 -2.08 3.12
N GLU A 129 7.45 -2.38 4.38
CA GLU A 129 7.91 -3.70 4.81
C GLU A 129 6.79 -4.74 4.70
N GLU A 130 5.58 -4.41 5.20
CA GLU A 130 4.40 -5.27 5.05
C GLU A 130 4.10 -5.52 3.57
N LYS A 131 4.19 -4.50 2.73
CA LYS A 131 3.98 -4.60 1.28
C LYS A 131 4.92 -5.64 0.67
N GLN A 132 6.21 -5.57 0.95
CA GLN A 132 7.19 -6.51 0.39
C GLN A 132 6.92 -7.96 0.85
N ILE A 133 6.64 -8.15 2.14
CA ILE A 133 6.34 -9.48 2.70
C ILE A 133 5.05 -10.06 2.09
N MET A 134 4.02 -9.22 1.92
CA MET A 134 2.77 -9.63 1.26
C MET A 134 3.00 -10.04 -0.20
N ILE A 135 3.84 -9.31 -0.94
CA ILE A 135 4.16 -9.62 -2.34
C ILE A 135 4.89 -10.96 -2.44
N ASP A 136 5.92 -11.15 -1.62
CA ASP A 136 6.71 -12.40 -1.60
C ASP A 136 5.82 -13.61 -1.38
N TYR A 137 4.91 -13.48 -0.41
CA TYR A 137 3.93 -14.50 -0.10
C TYR A 137 2.94 -14.74 -1.26
N LEU A 138 2.39 -13.69 -1.87
CA LEU A 138 1.43 -13.82 -2.97
C LEU A 138 2.07 -14.45 -4.21
N LEU A 139 3.35 -14.18 -4.48
CA LEU A 139 4.10 -14.83 -5.56
C LEU A 139 4.35 -16.31 -5.27
N SER A 140 4.63 -16.67 -4.00
CA SER A 140 4.87 -18.06 -3.60
C SER A 140 3.64 -18.98 -3.75
N ARG A 141 2.43 -18.39 -3.83
CA ARG A 141 1.15 -19.11 -3.93
C ARG A 141 0.65 -19.31 -5.35
N GLN A 142 1.32 -18.73 -6.35
CA GLN A 142 0.89 -18.85 -7.73
C GLN A 142 1.09 -20.29 -8.24
N PRO A 143 0.18 -20.78 -9.11
CA PRO A 143 0.26 -22.14 -9.67
C PRO A 143 1.43 -22.35 -10.62
#